data_AF-A0A2R7K8H2-F1
#
_entry.id   AF-A0A2R7K8H2-F1
#
_cell.length_a   1.000
_cell.length_b   1.000
_cell.length_c   1.000
_cell.angle_alpha   90.00
_cell.angle_beta   90.00
_cell.angle_gamma   90.00
#
_symmetry.space_group_name_H-M   'P 1'
#
loop_
_entity.id
_entity.type
_entity.pdbx_description
1 polymer ?
#
loop_
_entity_poly.entity_id
_entity_poly.type
_entity_poly.pdbx_seq_one_letter_code
_entity_poly.pdbx_strand_id
1 'polypeptide(L)'
;MDEKSHFLDLIQSNIVKYGYHVTIVNSTIEPRYIYTIGLSKSIGFELIFAGGIYYLKEDALKIIDEIVKVLRGKNNTNSEKINLNSFGKFSLSNVEPSWGKLMMLGVFDYYETDHIKAMQIVPDKAYYTLDTPNLSNIFDASSEPVWKWLVYTWNYSVPEDSTVVSNINALLGDAITEVTRWEDNEWEMFAGAGPDVKEDEMRIVSLGTILGIDKTLTPAINLDLGKGLWRESLESSWNKWG
;
A
#
# COMPACT_ATOMS: atom_id res chain seq x y z
N MET A 1 -7.77 29.06 -15.82
CA MET A 1 -7.27 27.81 -16.44
C MET A 1 -7.46 26.75 -15.39
N ASP A 2 -8.19 25.68 -15.71
CA ASP A 2 -8.67 24.67 -14.76
C ASP A 2 -7.52 23.78 -14.25
N GLU A 3 -7.51 23.44 -12.96
CA GLU A 3 -6.47 22.59 -12.32
C GLU A 3 -6.37 21.23 -13.02
N LYS A 4 -7.50 20.68 -13.46
CA LYS A 4 -7.57 19.43 -14.23
C LYS A 4 -6.75 19.50 -15.52
N SER A 5 -6.88 20.60 -16.27
CA SER A 5 -6.16 20.78 -17.55
C SER A 5 -4.66 20.80 -17.33
N HIS A 6 -4.18 21.51 -16.30
CA HIS A 6 -2.76 21.58 -15.99
C HIS A 6 -2.20 20.21 -15.58
N PHE A 7 -2.99 19.40 -14.85
CA PHE A 7 -2.60 18.05 -14.48
C PHE A 7 -2.49 17.11 -15.69
N LEU A 8 -3.45 17.19 -16.63
CA LEU A 8 -3.39 16.42 -17.88
C LEU A 8 -2.18 16.80 -18.74
N ASP A 9 -1.84 18.09 -18.81
CA ASP A 9 -0.64 18.57 -19.52
C ASP A 9 0.65 18.03 -18.89
N LEU A 10 0.72 17.95 -17.55
CA LEU A 10 1.84 17.33 -16.85
C LEU A 10 1.96 15.84 -17.14
N ILE A 11 0.84 15.11 -17.14
CA ILE A 11 0.80 13.69 -17.50
C ILE A 11 1.35 13.51 -18.92
N GLN A 12 0.82 14.27 -19.89
CA GLN A 12 1.24 14.22 -21.28
C GLN A 12 2.73 14.54 -21.43
N SER A 13 3.24 15.56 -20.73
CA SER A 13 4.66 15.94 -20.77
C SER A 13 5.58 14.82 -20.28
N ASN A 14 5.22 14.18 -19.15
CA ASN A 14 5.97 13.06 -18.60
C ASN A 14 5.95 11.85 -19.55
N ILE A 15 4.79 11.55 -20.16
CA ILE A 15 4.66 10.47 -21.13
C ILE A 15 5.54 10.73 -22.36
N VAL A 16 5.59 11.95 -22.88
CA VAL A 16 6.47 12.30 -24.02
C VAL A 16 7.95 12.13 -23.65
N LYS A 17 8.34 12.53 -22.44
CA LYS A 17 9.74 12.56 -22.02
C LYS A 17 10.27 11.20 -21.56
N TYR A 18 9.46 10.41 -20.86
CA TYR A 18 9.87 9.17 -20.18
C TYR A 18 9.12 7.92 -20.70
N GLY A 19 8.10 8.13 -21.54
CA GLY A 19 7.25 7.08 -22.09
C GLY A 19 6.09 6.67 -21.18
N TYR A 20 6.02 7.19 -19.94
CA TYR A 20 4.90 7.04 -19.02
C TYR A 20 4.96 8.11 -17.90
N HIS A 21 3.84 8.31 -17.22
CA HIS A 21 3.71 9.08 -15.99
C HIS A 21 3.47 8.11 -14.83
N VAL A 22 3.91 8.47 -13.62
CA VAL A 22 3.66 7.70 -12.39
C VAL A 22 2.88 8.58 -11.43
N THR A 23 1.72 8.10 -10.99
CA THR A 23 0.91 8.72 -9.94
C THR A 23 1.12 7.96 -8.64
N ILE A 24 1.39 8.68 -7.56
CA ILE A 24 1.48 8.14 -6.20
C ILE A 24 0.29 8.67 -5.43
N VAL A 25 -0.55 7.77 -4.94
CA VAL A 25 -1.65 8.13 -4.06
C VAL A 25 -1.25 7.82 -2.63
N ASN A 26 -1.10 8.87 -1.83
CA ASN A 26 -0.89 8.79 -0.40
C ASN A 26 -2.20 9.21 0.28
N SER A 27 -2.89 8.25 0.89
CA SER A 27 -4.00 8.52 1.78
C SER A 27 -3.52 8.51 3.22
N THR A 28 -4.28 9.17 4.08
CA THR A 28 -4.12 9.09 5.53
C THR A 28 -4.78 7.84 6.13
N ILE A 29 -5.70 7.18 5.38
CA ILE A 29 -6.52 6.08 5.89
C ILE A 29 -6.15 4.72 5.26
N GLU A 30 -6.14 4.60 3.94
CA GLU A 30 -5.75 3.36 3.24
C GLU A 30 -4.25 3.35 2.88
N PRO A 31 -3.66 2.16 2.62
CA PRO A 31 -2.27 2.08 2.22
C PRO A 31 -1.99 2.87 0.94
N ARG A 32 -0.75 3.34 0.82
CA ARG A 32 -0.25 3.94 -0.43
C ARG A 32 -0.41 2.96 -1.59
N TYR A 33 -0.71 3.51 -2.76
CA TYR A 33 -0.57 2.78 -4.02
C TYR A 33 -0.01 3.69 -5.11
N ILE A 34 0.62 3.07 -6.10
CA ILE A 34 1.30 3.75 -7.19
C ILE A 34 0.83 3.14 -8.49
N TYR A 35 0.47 3.97 -9.47
CA TYR A 35 0.08 3.45 -10.79
C TYR A 35 0.67 4.28 -11.93
N THR A 36 0.72 3.67 -13.10
CA THR A 36 1.23 4.32 -14.31
C THR A 36 0.11 4.86 -15.19
N ILE A 37 0.45 5.86 -16.00
CA ILE A 37 -0.37 6.34 -17.10
C ILE A 37 0.54 6.45 -18.33
N GLY A 38 0.14 5.89 -19.47
CA GLY A 38 0.91 5.98 -20.73
C GLY A 38 1.47 4.64 -21.19
N LEU A 39 1.61 3.65 -20.31
CA LEU A 39 2.20 2.37 -20.64
C LEU A 39 1.34 1.57 -21.61
N SER A 40 0.02 1.75 -21.58
CA SER A 40 -0.93 1.04 -22.45
C SER A 40 -0.60 1.18 -23.93
N LYS A 41 -0.04 2.32 -24.37
CA LYS A 41 0.36 2.52 -25.78
C LYS A 41 1.61 1.72 -26.16
N SER A 42 2.46 1.37 -25.20
CA SER A 42 3.77 0.74 -25.44
C SER A 42 3.82 -0.76 -25.08
N ILE A 43 3.14 -1.15 -24.00
CA ILE A 43 3.14 -2.53 -23.47
C ILE A 43 1.73 -3.15 -23.37
N GLY A 44 0.68 -2.38 -23.66
CA GLY A 44 -0.71 -2.88 -23.73
C GLY A 44 -1.48 -2.92 -22.41
N PHE A 45 -0.91 -2.43 -21.31
CA PHE A 45 -1.57 -2.28 -20.02
C PHE A 45 -0.87 -1.23 -19.15
N GLU A 46 -1.56 -0.73 -18.12
CA GLU A 46 -0.95 0.03 -17.03
C GLU A 46 -0.48 -0.87 -15.89
N LEU A 47 0.44 -0.38 -15.06
CA LEU A 47 0.89 -1.05 -13.86
C LEU A 47 0.28 -0.39 -12.62
N ILE A 48 -0.02 -1.19 -11.60
CA ILE A 48 -0.34 -0.72 -10.26
C ILE A 48 0.47 -1.49 -9.23
N PHE A 49 1.04 -0.79 -8.25
CA PHE A 49 1.65 -1.35 -7.07
C PHE A 49 0.84 -0.87 -5.86
N ALA A 50 -0.07 -1.73 -5.38
CA ALA A 50 -0.97 -1.44 -4.27
C ALA A 50 -0.42 -2.02 -2.96
N GLY A 51 -0.29 -1.18 -1.93
CA GLY A 51 0.34 -1.56 -0.67
C GLY A 51 1.85 -1.73 -0.84
N GLY A 52 2.38 -2.86 -0.36
CA GLY A 52 3.80 -3.16 -0.44
C GLY A 52 4.64 -2.23 0.43
N ILE A 53 4.13 -1.86 1.61
CA ILE A 53 4.80 -0.96 2.56
C ILE A 53 6.19 -1.46 3.00
N TYR A 54 6.52 -2.73 2.74
CA TYR A 54 7.89 -3.22 2.84
C TYR A 54 8.89 -2.27 2.16
N TYR A 55 8.53 -1.74 0.98
CA TYR A 55 9.39 -0.84 0.21
C TYR A 55 9.11 0.62 0.55
N LEU A 56 10.18 1.38 0.76
CA LEU A 56 10.11 2.83 0.82
C LEU A 56 9.63 3.39 -0.53
N LYS A 57 9.10 4.62 -0.52
CA LYS A 57 8.51 5.26 -1.70
C LYS A 57 9.51 5.29 -2.87
N GLU A 58 10.74 5.67 -2.60
CA GLU A 58 11.80 5.81 -3.61
C GLU A 58 12.16 4.46 -4.23
N ASP A 59 12.09 3.39 -3.45
CA ASP A 59 12.35 2.03 -3.91
C ASP A 59 11.18 1.47 -4.71
N ALA A 60 9.94 1.73 -4.29
CA ALA A 60 8.74 1.38 -5.06
C ALA A 60 8.75 2.03 -6.46
N LEU A 61 9.20 3.29 -6.57
CA LEU A 61 9.35 3.97 -7.86
C LEU A 61 10.43 3.33 -8.74
N LYS A 62 11.58 2.96 -8.16
CA LYS A 62 12.64 2.23 -8.88
C LYS A 62 12.18 0.85 -9.33
N ILE A 63 11.43 0.13 -8.50
CA ILE A 63 10.84 -1.18 -8.84
C ILE A 63 9.95 -1.06 -10.07
N ILE A 64 9.06 -0.05 -10.11
CA ILE A 64 8.20 0.20 -11.27
C ILE A 64 9.04 0.47 -12.52
N ASP A 65 10.03 1.35 -12.44
CA ASP A 65 10.91 1.69 -13.59
C ASP A 65 11.68 0.47 -14.11
N GLU A 66 12.25 -0.34 -13.21
CA GLU A 66 12.96 -1.57 -13.59
C GLU A 66 12.01 -2.62 -14.21
N ILE A 67 10.79 -2.77 -13.68
CA ILE A 67 9.76 -3.63 -14.29
C ILE A 67 9.40 -3.13 -15.68
N VAL A 68 9.20 -1.82 -15.87
CA VAL A 68 8.92 -1.24 -17.19
C VAL A 68 10.05 -1.51 -18.17
N LYS A 69 11.32 -1.37 -17.76
CA LYS A 69 12.49 -1.69 -18.60
C LYS A 69 12.48 -3.16 -19.02
N VAL A 70 12.22 -4.07 -18.07
CA VAL A 70 12.12 -5.51 -18.36
C VAL A 70 10.99 -5.81 -19.34
N LEU A 71 9.82 -5.18 -19.17
CA LEU A 71 8.66 -5.38 -20.04
C LEU A 71 8.87 -4.83 -21.46
N ARG A 72 9.56 -3.68 -21.60
CA ARG A 72 9.90 -3.10 -22.91
C ARG A 72 10.99 -3.88 -23.64
N GLY A 73 11.93 -4.47 -22.91
CA GLY A 73 13.05 -5.23 -23.49
C GLY A 73 12.68 -6.64 -23.96
N LYS A 74 11.55 -7.19 -23.50
CA LYS A 74 11.09 -8.52 -23.90
C LYS A 74 10.06 -8.40 -25.03
N ASN A 75 10.37 -9.00 -26.18
CA ASN A 75 9.35 -9.36 -27.17
C ASN A 75 8.43 -10.42 -26.54
N ASN A 76 7.40 -9.95 -25.84
CA ASN A 76 6.18 -10.67 -25.50
C ASN A 76 6.41 -12.08 -24.89
N THR A 77 6.52 -12.23 -23.57
CA THR A 77 6.23 -13.52 -22.89
C THR A 77 6.24 -13.41 -21.36
N ASN A 78 5.11 -13.78 -20.73
CA ASN A 78 4.99 -14.79 -19.66
C ASN A 78 6.18 -15.03 -18.71
N SER A 79 6.88 -14.02 -18.20
CA SER A 79 7.75 -14.27 -17.06
C SER A 79 6.90 -14.27 -15.80
N GLU A 80 6.56 -15.47 -15.31
CA GLU A 80 5.88 -15.69 -14.03
C GLU A 80 6.57 -14.92 -12.89
N LYS A 81 7.88 -14.65 -13.01
CA LYS A 81 8.67 -13.86 -12.05
C LYS A 81 9.69 -12.94 -12.74
N ILE A 82 9.72 -11.69 -12.31
CA ILE A 82 10.69 -10.64 -12.64
C ILE A 82 11.64 -10.52 -11.44
N ASN A 83 12.93 -10.78 -11.64
CA ASN A 83 13.92 -10.67 -10.58
C ASN A 83 14.65 -9.32 -10.67
N LEU A 84 14.54 -8.52 -9.62
CA LEU A 84 15.17 -7.21 -9.49
C LEU A 84 16.20 -7.28 -8.35
N ASN A 85 17.39 -7.83 -8.63
CA ASN A 85 18.54 -7.91 -7.72
C ASN A 85 18.29 -7.52 -6.24
N SER A 86 18.42 -6.22 -5.91
CA SER A 86 18.32 -5.68 -4.54
C SER A 86 16.89 -5.57 -3.97
N PHE A 87 15.87 -5.66 -4.81
CA PHE A 87 14.46 -5.55 -4.43
C PHE A 87 13.73 -6.91 -4.39
N GLY A 88 14.37 -7.99 -4.82
CA GLY A 88 13.74 -9.32 -4.83
C GLY A 88 12.96 -9.63 -6.10
N LYS A 89 11.99 -10.54 -5.98
CA LYS A 89 11.23 -11.08 -7.13
C LYS A 89 9.80 -10.56 -7.11
N PHE A 90 9.27 -10.31 -8.29
CA PHE A 90 7.92 -9.80 -8.49
C PHE A 90 7.18 -10.63 -9.53
N SER A 91 5.88 -10.80 -9.37
CA SER A 91 4.98 -11.31 -10.40
C SER A 91 4.02 -10.21 -10.85
N LEU A 92 3.42 -10.40 -12.02
CA LEU A 92 2.33 -9.56 -12.48
C LEU A 92 1.02 -10.34 -12.41
N SER A 93 0.02 -9.78 -11.71
CA SER A 93 -1.34 -10.32 -11.64
C SER A 93 -2.32 -9.42 -12.39
N ASN A 94 -3.41 -9.97 -12.91
CA ASN A 94 -4.44 -9.15 -13.54
C ASN A 94 -5.14 -8.29 -12.49
N VAL A 95 -5.52 -7.06 -12.85
CA VAL A 95 -6.37 -6.19 -12.03
C VAL A 95 -7.82 -6.35 -12.47
N GLU A 96 -8.69 -6.69 -11.54
CA GLU A 96 -10.13 -6.73 -11.75
C GLU A 96 -10.67 -5.29 -11.86
N PRO A 97 -11.55 -4.99 -12.84
CA PRO A 97 -12.02 -3.62 -13.10
C PRO A 97 -12.60 -2.83 -11.92
N SER A 98 -13.19 -3.48 -10.91
CA SER A 98 -13.71 -2.80 -9.71
C SER A 98 -12.60 -2.08 -8.92
N TRP A 99 -11.41 -2.68 -8.82
CA TRP A 99 -10.24 -2.03 -8.22
C TRP A 99 -9.72 -0.88 -9.07
N GLY A 100 -9.61 -1.10 -10.38
CA GLY A 100 -9.14 -0.07 -11.31
C GLY A 100 -9.98 1.21 -11.18
N LYS A 101 -11.31 1.08 -11.17
CA LYS A 101 -12.26 2.21 -11.04
C LYS A 101 -12.18 2.92 -9.69
N LEU A 102 -11.69 2.27 -8.63
CA LEU A 102 -11.51 2.90 -7.32
C LEU A 102 -10.14 3.60 -7.20
N MET A 103 -9.09 2.99 -7.76
CA MET A 103 -7.70 3.40 -7.48
C MET A 103 -7.08 4.23 -8.63
N MET A 104 -7.39 3.93 -9.89
CA MET A 104 -6.65 4.44 -11.05
C MET A 104 -7.38 5.60 -11.76
N LEU A 105 -8.05 6.48 -11.02
CA LEU A 105 -8.94 7.53 -11.57
C LEU A 105 -8.28 8.38 -12.67
N GLY A 106 -7.03 8.79 -12.48
CA GLY A 106 -6.29 9.60 -13.45
C GLY A 106 -6.07 8.92 -14.80
N VAL A 107 -6.08 7.58 -14.83
CA VAL A 107 -5.96 6.80 -16.08
C VAL A 107 -7.21 6.96 -16.95
N PHE A 108 -8.39 6.85 -16.35
CA PHE A 108 -9.67 6.98 -17.07
C PHE A 108 -9.88 8.39 -17.58
N ASP A 109 -9.54 9.40 -16.77
CA ASP A 109 -9.58 10.80 -17.17
C ASP A 109 -8.63 11.09 -18.34
N TYR A 110 -7.40 10.56 -18.32
CA TYR A 110 -6.41 10.83 -19.36
C TYR A 110 -6.72 10.13 -20.69
N TYR A 111 -7.22 8.90 -20.65
CA TYR A 111 -7.55 8.13 -21.85
C TYR A 111 -8.96 8.34 -22.37
N GLU A 112 -9.82 9.07 -21.63
CA GLU A 112 -11.24 9.25 -21.93
C GLU A 112 -11.95 7.91 -22.19
N THR A 113 -11.66 6.92 -21.33
CA THR A 113 -12.17 5.55 -21.43
C THR A 113 -12.83 5.13 -20.13
N ASP A 114 -13.72 4.15 -20.19
CA ASP A 114 -14.33 3.46 -19.04
C ASP A 114 -13.69 2.08 -18.76
N HIS A 115 -12.80 1.64 -19.66
CA HIS A 115 -12.07 0.38 -19.55
C HIS A 115 -10.57 0.59 -19.78
N ILE A 116 -9.77 0.05 -18.88
CA ILE A 116 -8.32 -0.04 -19.03
C ILE A 116 -7.83 -1.41 -18.57
N LYS A 117 -6.87 -1.98 -19.30
CA LYS A 117 -6.17 -3.18 -18.85
C LYS A 117 -5.06 -2.75 -17.89
N ALA A 118 -5.04 -3.35 -16.70
CA ALA A 118 -4.00 -3.08 -15.71
C ALA A 118 -3.46 -4.41 -15.12
N MET A 119 -2.19 -4.38 -14.73
CA MET A 119 -1.51 -5.48 -14.05
C MET A 119 -0.97 -5.00 -12.71
N GLN A 120 -1.22 -5.76 -11.65
CA GLN A 120 -0.67 -5.53 -10.33
C GLN A 120 0.76 -6.06 -10.25
N ILE A 121 1.67 -5.24 -9.75
CA ILE A 121 3.00 -5.67 -9.30
C ILE A 121 2.86 -6.30 -7.92
N VAL A 122 3.21 -7.58 -7.81
CA VAL A 122 3.09 -8.36 -6.58
C VAL A 122 4.47 -8.83 -6.15
N PRO A 123 4.98 -8.41 -4.98
CA PRO A 123 6.23 -8.93 -4.42
C PRO A 123 6.14 -10.43 -4.13
N ASP A 124 7.28 -11.12 -4.10
CA ASP A 124 7.33 -12.49 -3.61
C ASP A 124 7.08 -12.58 -2.10
N LYS A 125 6.92 -13.82 -1.62
CA LYS A 125 6.52 -14.09 -0.23
C LYS A 125 7.46 -13.47 0.82
N ALA A 126 8.75 -13.28 0.52
CA ALA A 126 9.69 -12.72 1.50
C ALA A 126 9.42 -11.23 1.77
N TYR A 127 8.75 -10.54 0.85
CA TYR A 127 8.48 -9.12 0.88
C TYR A 127 6.98 -8.79 0.78
N TYR A 128 6.12 -9.80 0.91
CA TYR A 128 4.68 -9.67 0.82
C TYR A 128 4.12 -9.24 2.18
N THR A 129 3.85 -7.95 2.33
CA THR A 129 3.18 -7.39 3.51
C THR A 129 1.65 -7.49 3.38
N LEU A 130 0.97 -7.61 4.52
CA LEU A 130 -0.47 -7.86 4.60
C LEU A 130 -1.36 -6.69 4.12
N ASP A 131 -0.76 -5.53 3.84
CA ASP A 131 -1.41 -4.42 3.14
C ASP A 131 -1.48 -4.61 1.62
N THR A 132 -0.79 -5.60 1.05
CA THR A 132 -0.85 -5.91 -0.39
C THR A 132 -2.14 -6.70 -0.69
N PRO A 133 -3.13 -6.12 -1.38
CA PRO A 133 -4.38 -6.82 -1.69
C PRO A 133 -4.19 -7.76 -2.88
N ASN A 134 -5.12 -8.70 -3.07
CA ASN A 134 -5.21 -9.43 -4.34
C ASN A 134 -6.18 -8.72 -5.29
N LEU A 135 -5.64 -7.90 -6.19
CA LEU A 135 -6.45 -7.12 -7.14
C LEU A 135 -7.09 -7.98 -8.24
N SER A 136 -6.80 -9.28 -8.35
CA SER A 136 -7.40 -10.13 -9.39
C SER A 136 -8.84 -10.54 -9.08
N ASN A 137 -9.26 -10.38 -7.84
CA ASN A 137 -10.61 -10.67 -7.39
C ASN A 137 -11.47 -9.39 -7.45
N ILE A 138 -12.79 -9.57 -7.55
CA ILE A 138 -13.73 -8.45 -7.42
C ILE A 138 -13.52 -7.81 -6.05
N PHE A 139 -13.45 -6.48 -6.00
CA PHE A 139 -13.37 -5.73 -4.76
C PHE A 139 -14.59 -5.98 -3.89
N ASP A 140 -14.33 -6.40 -2.65
CA ASP A 140 -15.34 -6.49 -1.59
C ASP A 140 -14.71 -5.97 -0.29
N ALA A 141 -15.25 -4.86 0.20
CA ALA A 141 -14.81 -4.20 1.43
C ALA A 141 -14.92 -5.12 2.68
N SER A 142 -15.77 -6.15 2.63
CA SER A 142 -15.92 -7.11 3.73
C SER A 142 -14.78 -8.14 3.78
N SER A 143 -14.20 -8.50 2.63
CA SER A 143 -13.05 -9.38 2.52
C SER A 143 -11.71 -8.64 2.52
N GLU A 144 -11.73 -7.33 2.31
CA GLU A 144 -10.53 -6.48 2.21
C GLU A 144 -10.48 -5.45 3.35
N PRO A 145 -10.27 -5.86 4.60
CA PRO A 145 -10.41 -4.99 5.77
C PRO A 145 -9.41 -3.82 5.81
N VAL A 146 -8.25 -3.97 5.17
CA VAL A 146 -7.24 -2.90 5.01
C VAL A 146 -7.70 -1.86 3.98
N TRP A 147 -8.38 -2.30 2.91
CA TRP A 147 -8.78 -1.47 1.77
C TRP A 147 -10.24 -1.04 1.78
N LYS A 148 -11.03 -1.45 2.79
CA LYS A 148 -12.45 -1.09 2.93
C LYS A 148 -12.69 0.43 2.90
N TRP A 149 -11.69 1.22 3.29
CA TRP A 149 -11.74 2.68 3.35
C TRP A 149 -11.82 3.35 1.97
N LEU A 150 -11.55 2.61 0.88
CA LEU A 150 -11.83 3.08 -0.48
C LEU A 150 -13.32 3.38 -0.71
N VAL A 151 -14.22 2.78 0.08
CA VAL A 151 -15.68 2.93 -0.06
C VAL A 151 -16.42 3.22 1.24
N TYR A 152 -15.79 3.01 2.40
CA TYR A 152 -16.38 3.27 3.71
C TYR A 152 -15.79 4.52 4.35
N THR A 153 -16.65 5.25 5.05
CA THR A 153 -16.25 6.39 5.88
C THR A 153 -15.60 5.92 7.17
N TRP A 154 -14.57 6.64 7.61
CA TRP A 154 -13.94 6.44 8.91
C TRP A 154 -14.97 6.46 10.04
N ASN A 155 -14.95 5.43 10.88
CA ASN A 155 -15.96 5.21 11.92
C ASN A 155 -15.38 4.94 13.30
N TYR A 156 -14.08 5.14 13.49
CA TYR A 156 -13.46 5.07 14.81
C TYR A 156 -13.58 6.41 15.54
N SER A 157 -13.46 6.38 16.86
CA SER A 157 -13.55 7.55 17.74
C SER A 157 -12.31 8.46 17.71
N VAL A 158 -11.23 8.00 17.07
CA VAL A 158 -9.96 8.73 16.92
C VAL A 158 -9.88 9.40 15.55
N PRO A 159 -8.99 10.39 15.35
CA PRO A 159 -8.85 11.09 14.06
C PRO A 159 -8.60 10.14 12.88
N GLU A 160 -9.13 10.47 11.69
CA GLU A 160 -8.94 9.65 10.49
C GLU A 160 -7.50 9.64 9.98
N ASP A 161 -6.74 10.68 10.32
CA ASP A 161 -5.32 10.83 10.01
C ASP A 161 -4.40 10.19 11.05
N SER A 162 -4.94 9.30 11.88
CA SER A 162 -4.17 8.55 12.87
C SER A 162 -3.12 7.66 12.21
N THR A 163 -1.87 7.80 12.67
CA THR A 163 -0.72 7.05 12.19
C THR A 163 -0.18 6.09 13.24
N VAL A 164 0.49 5.05 12.77
CA VAL A 164 1.14 4.03 13.58
C VAL A 164 2.56 3.85 13.06
N VAL A 165 3.55 4.04 13.93
CA VAL A 165 4.90 3.53 13.71
C VAL A 165 4.90 2.05 14.06
N SER A 166 5.25 1.21 13.11
CA SER A 166 5.31 -0.25 13.27
C SER A 166 6.60 -0.80 12.66
N ASN A 167 6.77 -2.12 12.67
CA ASN A 167 7.93 -2.79 12.11
C ASN A 167 7.56 -3.79 11.01
N ILE A 168 8.53 -4.10 10.13
CA ILE A 168 8.38 -5.04 9.02
C ILE A 168 7.77 -6.38 9.49
N ASN A 169 8.19 -6.91 10.63
CA ASN A 169 7.69 -8.19 11.15
C ASN A 169 6.17 -8.14 11.39
N ALA A 170 5.65 -7.09 12.03
CA ALA A 170 4.21 -6.91 12.22
C ALA A 170 3.46 -6.85 10.88
N LEU A 171 4.02 -6.15 9.90
CA LEU A 171 3.44 -6.00 8.57
C LEU A 171 3.51 -7.28 7.72
N LEU A 172 4.41 -8.20 8.05
CA LEU A 172 4.49 -9.57 7.49
C LEU A 172 3.56 -10.56 8.22
N GLY A 173 2.97 -10.16 9.35
CA GLY A 173 1.97 -10.95 10.08
C GLY A 173 2.41 -11.49 11.44
N ASP A 174 3.58 -11.09 11.95
CA ASP A 174 3.94 -11.40 13.33
C ASP A 174 3.02 -10.65 14.30
N ALA A 175 2.74 -11.26 15.45
CA ALA A 175 1.83 -10.69 16.43
C ALA A 175 2.38 -9.38 16.97
N ILE A 176 1.58 -8.32 16.91
CA ILE A 176 1.88 -7.07 17.60
C ILE A 176 1.75 -7.32 19.10
N THR A 177 2.83 -7.14 19.85
CA THR A 177 2.93 -7.46 21.27
C THR A 177 3.06 -6.23 22.16
N GLU A 178 3.39 -5.07 21.59
CA GLU A 178 3.52 -3.81 22.30
C GLU A 178 2.78 -2.70 21.54
N VAL A 179 2.01 -1.92 22.27
CA VAL A 179 1.25 -0.79 21.74
C VAL A 179 1.34 0.39 22.69
N THR A 180 1.65 1.57 22.17
CA THR A 180 1.66 2.82 22.94
C THR A 180 0.93 3.90 22.16
N ARG A 181 0.17 4.73 22.87
CA ARG A 181 -0.42 5.96 22.30
C ARG A 181 0.34 7.17 22.83
N TRP A 182 0.91 7.95 21.92
CA TRP A 182 1.70 9.12 22.28
C TRP A 182 0.88 10.40 22.20
N GLU A 183 0.22 10.61 21.05
CA GLU A 183 -0.57 11.81 20.77
C GLU A 183 -2.00 11.44 20.36
N ASP A 184 -2.82 12.45 20.09
CA ASP A 184 -4.21 12.26 19.68
C ASP A 184 -4.34 11.39 18.43
N ASN A 185 -3.39 11.50 17.50
CA ASN A 185 -3.34 10.81 16.22
C ASN A 185 -2.05 9.96 16.01
N GLU A 186 -1.26 9.67 17.07
CA GLU A 186 0.02 8.94 16.94
C GLU A 186 0.13 7.73 17.89
N TRP A 187 0.43 6.57 17.30
CA TRP A 187 0.69 5.32 18.01
C TRP A 187 2.02 4.70 17.59
N GLU A 188 2.54 3.88 18.49
CA GLU A 188 3.56 2.87 18.19
C GLU A 188 2.93 1.49 18.39
N MET A 189 3.13 0.58 17.44
CA MET A 189 2.64 -0.80 17.52
C MET A 189 3.67 -1.75 16.91
N PHE A 190 4.31 -2.57 17.73
CA PHE A 190 5.43 -3.41 17.31
C PHE A 190 5.17 -4.90 17.55
N ALA A 191 5.67 -5.73 16.63
CA ALA A 191 5.93 -7.13 16.90
C ALA A 191 7.29 -7.24 17.60
N GLY A 192 7.28 -7.59 18.88
CA GLY A 192 8.42 -7.49 19.79
C GLY A 192 8.42 -6.22 20.63
N ALA A 193 9.53 -5.97 21.33
CA ALA A 193 9.72 -4.78 22.15
C ALA A 193 10.15 -3.58 21.29
N GLY A 194 9.48 -2.43 21.44
CA GLY A 194 9.75 -1.20 20.68
C GLY A 194 11.21 -0.74 20.71
N PRO A 195 11.89 -0.72 21.89
CA PRO A 195 13.30 -0.34 21.99
C PRO A 195 14.28 -1.22 21.18
N ASP A 196 13.86 -2.44 20.83
CA ASP A 196 14.68 -3.39 20.08
C ASP A 196 14.45 -3.33 18.57
N VAL A 197 13.43 -2.58 18.11
CA VAL A 197 13.13 -2.39 16.69
C VAL A 197 14.15 -1.44 16.07
N LYS A 198 14.77 -1.88 14.96
CA LYS A 198 15.72 -1.04 14.23
C LYS A 198 15.00 -0.05 13.33
N GLU A 199 15.60 1.12 13.17
CA GLU A 199 15.04 2.23 12.36
C GLU A 199 14.79 1.82 10.89
N ASP A 200 15.66 1.00 10.29
CA ASP A 200 15.50 0.51 8.91
C ASP A 200 14.36 -0.51 8.75
N GLU A 201 13.92 -1.10 9.86
CA GLU A 201 12.76 -1.98 9.93
C GLU A 201 11.45 -1.24 10.25
N MET A 202 11.52 0.04 10.64
CA MET A 202 10.34 0.83 10.98
C MET A 202 9.58 1.31 9.75
N ARG A 203 8.25 1.31 9.84
CA ARG A 203 7.34 1.84 8.82
C ARG A 203 6.25 2.67 9.49
N ILE A 204 5.86 3.76 8.84
CA ILE A 204 4.70 4.54 9.23
C ILE A 204 3.54 4.11 8.34
N VAL A 205 2.44 3.70 8.98
CA VAL A 205 1.20 3.28 8.31
C VAL A 205 0.01 3.96 8.97
N SER A 206 -1.14 3.95 8.30
CA SER A 206 -2.36 4.42 8.93
C SER A 206 -2.82 3.43 10.02
N LEU A 207 -3.52 3.96 11.02
CA LEU A 207 -4.20 3.13 12.02
C LEU A 207 -5.20 2.17 11.35
N GLY A 208 -5.87 2.63 10.28
CA GLY A 208 -6.79 1.81 9.48
C GLY A 208 -6.11 0.56 8.88
N THR A 209 -4.84 0.68 8.48
CA THR A 209 -4.05 -0.44 7.93
C THR A 209 -3.77 -1.48 9.01
N ILE A 210 -3.24 -1.06 10.16
CA ILE A 210 -2.88 -1.97 11.25
C ILE A 210 -4.09 -2.68 11.84
N LEU A 211 -5.22 -1.97 12.02
CA LEU A 211 -6.47 -2.59 12.46
C LEU A 211 -7.08 -3.54 11.42
N GLY A 212 -6.82 -3.28 10.14
CA GLY A 212 -7.19 -4.18 9.05
C GLY A 212 -6.38 -5.49 9.05
N ILE A 213 -5.11 -5.41 9.46
CA ILE A 213 -4.19 -6.54 9.61
C ILE A 213 -4.50 -7.34 10.89
N ASP A 214 -4.61 -6.67 12.04
CA ASP A 214 -4.86 -7.30 13.34
C ASP A 214 -6.04 -6.63 14.06
N LYS A 215 -7.21 -7.27 13.99
CA LYS A 215 -8.43 -6.80 14.64
C LYS A 215 -8.37 -6.85 16.17
N THR A 216 -7.45 -7.64 16.75
CA THR A 216 -7.30 -7.76 18.21
C THR A 216 -6.74 -6.49 18.86
N LEU A 217 -6.29 -5.53 18.05
CA LEU A 217 -5.82 -4.21 18.45
C LEU A 217 -6.93 -3.18 18.67
N THR A 218 -8.20 -3.54 18.45
CA THR A 218 -9.34 -2.66 18.71
C THR A 218 -9.31 -1.99 20.11
N PRO A 219 -8.90 -2.67 21.20
CA PRO A 219 -8.75 -2.03 22.52
C PRO A 219 -7.73 -0.88 22.55
N ALA A 220 -6.69 -0.92 21.70
CA ALA A 220 -5.63 0.09 21.67
C ALA A 220 -6.10 1.46 21.16
N ILE A 221 -7.21 1.50 20.41
CA ILE A 221 -7.83 2.74 19.92
C ILE A 221 -8.24 3.64 21.09
N ASN A 222 -8.66 3.03 22.20
CA ASN A 222 -9.18 3.72 23.37
C ASN A 222 -8.12 3.91 24.47
N LEU A 223 -6.83 3.78 24.15
CA LEU A 223 -5.78 4.09 25.11
C LEU A 223 -5.78 5.58 25.44
N ASP A 224 -5.59 5.90 26.71
CA ASP A 224 -5.29 7.26 27.14
C ASP A 224 -3.90 7.68 26.62
N LEU A 225 -3.68 8.98 26.47
CA LEU A 225 -2.37 9.51 26.04
C LEU A 225 -1.25 9.11 27.01
N GLY A 226 -0.11 8.72 26.45
CA GLY A 226 1.06 8.25 27.18
C GLY A 226 0.89 6.87 27.83
N LYS A 227 -0.13 6.10 27.44
CA LYS A 227 -0.40 4.75 27.96
C LYS A 227 -0.16 3.69 26.89
N GLY A 228 0.13 2.47 27.34
CA GLY A 228 0.30 1.35 26.44
C GLY A 228 -0.26 0.03 26.95
N LEU A 229 -0.23 -0.95 26.05
CA LEU A 229 -0.62 -2.33 26.26
C LEU A 229 0.51 -3.24 25.79
N TRP A 230 0.67 -4.36 26.48
CA TRP A 230 1.56 -5.41 26.04
C TRP A 230 0.96 -6.80 26.24
N ARG A 231 1.40 -7.77 25.43
CA ARG A 231 1.00 -9.19 25.52
C ARG A 231 2.15 -10.09 25.06
N GLU A 232 2.17 -11.32 25.53
CA GLU A 232 3.21 -12.30 25.15
C GLU A 232 3.02 -12.87 23.73
N SER A 233 1.77 -12.95 23.26
CA SER A 233 1.40 -13.51 21.96
C SER A 233 -0.01 -13.07 21.57
N LEU A 234 -0.42 -13.36 20.32
CA LEU A 234 -1.76 -13.05 19.81
C LEU A 234 -2.90 -13.57 20.70
N GLU A 235 -2.72 -14.74 21.31
CA GLU A 235 -3.71 -15.41 22.16
C GLU A 235 -3.67 -14.93 23.63
N SER A 236 -2.66 -14.14 23.99
CA SER A 236 -2.50 -13.64 25.35
C SER A 236 -3.34 -12.39 25.57
N SER A 237 -3.89 -12.26 26.78
CA SER A 237 -4.59 -11.06 27.21
C SER A 237 -3.64 -9.86 27.22
N TRP A 238 -4.19 -8.68 26.88
CA TRP A 238 -3.49 -7.41 27.03
C TRP A 238 -3.27 -7.07 28.50
N ASN A 239 -2.04 -6.69 28.83
CA ASN A 239 -1.64 -6.11 30.11
C ASN A 239 -1.41 -4.62 29.94
N LYS A 240 -1.74 -3.82 30.95
CA LYS A 240 -1.50 -2.38 30.92
C LYS A 240 -0.03 -2.08 31.23
N TRP A 241 0.50 -1.08 30.55
CA TRP A 241 1.78 -0.46 30.84
C TRP A 241 1.61 1.07 30.94
N GLY A 242 2.21 1.66 31.97
CA GLY A 242 2.13 3.09 32.27
C GLY A 242 0.94 3.49 33.14
#